data_AF-A0A6G9YL43-F1
#
_entry.id   AF-A0A6G9YL43-F1
#
_cell.length_a   1.000
_cell.length_b   1.000
_cell.length_c   1.000
_cell.angle_alpha   90.00
_cell.angle_beta   90.00
_cell.angle_gamma   90.00
#
_symmetry.space_group_name_H-M   'P 1'
#
loop_
_entity.id
_entity.type
_entity.pdbx_description
1 polymer ?
#
loop_
_entity_poly.entity_id
_entity_poly.type
_entity_poly.pdbx_seq_one_letter_code
_entity_poly.pdbx_strand_id
1 'polypeptide(L)'
;MTAQDGGRVEFTALDAEYRRLVQVSGVLGDISDAAFHVASVKGFRDASFEEERWAYGSRVAEQAGQERIAAWDRVLVARYGETRAAEIQAQAKANVEQRLEQIRRERQGARDVRRSR
;
A
#
# COMPACT_ATOMS: atom_id res chain seq x y z
N MET A 1 3.32 -2.48 38.28
CA MET A 1 3.33 -2.15 36.85
C MET A 1 4.19 -0.91 36.67
N THR A 2 5.38 -1.06 36.09
CA THR A 2 6.28 0.07 35.82
C THR A 2 5.96 0.70 34.47
N ALA A 3 6.39 1.94 34.22
CA ALA A 3 6.21 2.61 32.93
C ALA A 3 6.80 1.81 31.74
N GLN A 4 7.79 0.94 32.00
CA GLN A 4 8.38 0.04 31.00
C GLN A 4 7.42 -1.11 30.58
N ASP A 5 6.55 -1.58 31.48
CA ASP A 5 5.53 -2.58 31.12
C ASP A 5 4.41 -1.94 30.28
N GLY A 6 4.04 -0.70 30.59
CA GLY A 6 3.03 0.06 29.84
C GLY A 6 3.41 0.27 28.37
N GLY A 7 4.65 0.74 28.11
CA GLY A 7 5.13 0.97 26.74
C GLY A 7 5.31 -0.32 25.92
N ARG A 8 5.65 -1.45 26.56
CA ARG A 8 5.74 -2.75 25.87
C ARG A 8 4.39 -3.31 25.46
N VAL A 9 3.37 -3.17 26.31
CA VAL A 9 2.00 -3.60 26.01
C VAL A 9 1.41 -2.74 24.88
N GLU A 10 1.62 -1.43 24.92
CA GLU A 10 1.18 -0.50 23.88
C GLU A 10 1.84 -0.81 22.52
N PHE A 11 3.15 -1.02 22.48
CA PHE A 11 3.85 -1.42 21.26
C PHE A 11 3.32 -2.74 20.69
N THR A 12 3.07 -3.73 21.55
CA THR A 12 2.58 -5.05 21.12
C THR A 12 1.19 -4.96 20.50
N ALA A 13 0.31 -4.14 21.08
CA ALA A 13 -1.03 -3.90 20.54
C ALA A 13 -0.96 -3.18 19.18
N LEU A 14 -0.11 -2.16 19.05
CA LEU A 14 0.09 -1.43 17.80
C LEU A 14 0.69 -2.30 16.70
N ASP A 15 1.67 -3.16 17.01
CA ASP A 15 2.27 -4.09 16.05
C ASP A 15 1.23 -5.13 15.58
N ALA A 16 0.38 -5.63 16.49
CA ALA A 16 -0.70 -6.53 16.13
C ALA A 16 -1.75 -5.86 15.22
N GLU A 17 -2.14 -4.62 15.52
CA GLU A 17 -3.04 -3.82 14.68
C GLU A 17 -2.45 -3.62 13.28
N TYR A 18 -1.17 -3.24 13.20
CA TYR A 18 -0.46 -3.07 11.93
C TYR A 18 -0.44 -4.36 11.10
N ARG A 19 -0.08 -5.50 11.70
CA ARG A 19 -0.06 -6.80 11.00
C ARG A 19 -1.44 -7.20 10.50
N ARG A 20 -2.50 -6.95 11.28
CA ARG A 20 -3.88 -7.18 10.87
C ARG A 20 -4.22 -6.34 9.63
N LEU A 21 -3.85 -5.05 9.63
CA LEU A 21 -4.09 -4.15 8.51
C LEU A 21 -3.28 -4.54 7.27
N VAL A 22 -2.02 -4.99 7.44
CA VAL A 22 -1.22 -5.56 6.33
C VAL A 22 -1.94 -6.74 5.68
N GLN A 23 -2.48 -7.66 6.49
CA GLN A 23 -3.22 -8.81 5.98
C GLN A 23 -4.51 -8.38 5.26
N VAL A 24 -5.29 -7.46 5.85
CA VAL A 24 -6.52 -6.94 5.24
C VAL A 24 -6.22 -6.25 3.90
N SER A 25 -5.20 -5.38 3.84
CA SER A 25 -4.79 -4.75 2.58
C SER A 25 -4.36 -5.78 1.53
N GLY A 26 -3.66 -6.85 1.94
CA GLY A 26 -3.27 -7.95 1.03
C GLY A 26 -4.48 -8.64 0.41
N VAL A 27 -5.44 -9.05 1.25
CA VAL A 27 -6.68 -9.71 0.78
C VAL A 27 -7.50 -8.80 -0.13
N LEU A 28 -7.58 -7.51 0.16
CA LEU A 28 -8.28 -6.54 -0.70
C LEU A 28 -7.58 -6.36 -2.05
N GLY A 29 -6.26 -6.43 -2.07
CA GLY A 29 -5.46 -6.47 -3.30
C GLY A 29 -5.80 -7.69 -4.14
N ASP A 30 -5.76 -8.88 -3.54
CA ASP A 30 -6.08 -10.14 -4.22
C ASP A 30 -7.50 -10.15 -4.80
N ILE A 31 -8.48 -9.61 -4.06
CA ILE A 31 -9.87 -9.47 -4.53
C ILE A 31 -9.95 -8.52 -5.74
N SER A 32 -9.23 -7.41 -5.69
CA SER A 32 -9.22 -6.42 -6.77
C SER A 32 -8.58 -6.98 -8.04
N ASP A 33 -7.46 -7.70 -7.92
CA ASP A 33 -6.79 -8.39 -9.02
C ASP A 33 -7.67 -9.49 -9.61
N ALA A 34 -8.33 -10.28 -8.76
CA ALA A 34 -9.27 -11.31 -9.22
C ALA A 34 -10.45 -10.72 -10.00
N ALA A 35 -11.03 -9.61 -9.52
CA ALA A 35 -12.11 -8.91 -10.22
C ALA A 35 -11.65 -8.40 -11.60
N PHE A 36 -10.46 -7.79 -11.67
CA PHE A 36 -9.87 -7.35 -12.92
C PHE A 36 -9.65 -8.50 -13.91
N HIS A 37 -9.10 -9.63 -13.44
CA HIS A 37 -8.89 -10.80 -14.27
C HIS A 37 -10.20 -11.38 -14.82
N VAL A 38 -11.24 -11.46 -14.00
CA VAL A 38 -12.57 -11.92 -14.42
C VAL A 38 -13.15 -10.99 -15.48
N ALA A 39 -13.08 -9.68 -15.28
CA ALA A 39 -13.54 -8.69 -16.24
C ALA A 39 -12.77 -8.80 -17.58
N SER A 40 -11.45 -8.98 -17.52
CA SER A 40 -10.59 -9.15 -18.69
C SER A 40 -10.93 -10.40 -19.50
N VAL A 41 -11.14 -11.55 -18.84
CA VAL A 41 -11.49 -12.82 -19.51
C VAL A 41 -12.87 -12.74 -20.19
N LYS A 42 -13.82 -12.03 -19.59
CA LYS A 42 -15.14 -11.78 -20.19
C LYS A 42 -15.12 -10.73 -21.30
N GLY A 43 -13.95 -10.17 -21.63
CA GLY A 43 -13.81 -9.09 -22.61
C GLY A 43 -14.62 -7.86 -22.24
N PHE A 44 -14.80 -7.61 -20.94
CA PHE A 44 -15.58 -6.48 -20.40
C PHE A 44 -17.02 -6.39 -20.92
N ARG A 45 -17.62 -7.50 -21.37
CA ARG A 45 -18.98 -7.49 -21.94
C ARG A 45 -20.09 -7.12 -20.95
N ASP A 46 -19.82 -7.20 -19.65
CA ASP A 46 -20.64 -6.70 -18.53
C ASP A 46 -19.95 -5.52 -17.82
N ALA A 47 -19.36 -4.59 -18.59
CA ALA A 47 -18.46 -3.55 -18.09
C ALA A 47 -19.01 -2.77 -16.89
N SER A 48 -20.28 -2.36 -16.90
CA SER A 48 -20.83 -1.49 -15.84
C SER A 48 -20.85 -2.16 -14.46
N PHE A 49 -21.24 -3.43 -14.38
CA PHE A 49 -21.28 -4.17 -13.12
C PHE A 49 -19.88 -4.49 -12.60
N GLU A 50 -18.96 -4.90 -13.49
CA GLU A 50 -17.58 -5.20 -13.11
C GLU A 50 -16.77 -3.92 -12.80
N GLU A 51 -17.04 -2.80 -13.47
CA GLU A 51 -16.48 -1.47 -13.17
C GLU A 51 -16.92 -0.97 -11.79
N GLU A 52 -18.20 -1.11 -11.43
CA GLU A 52 -18.68 -0.73 -10.09
C GLU A 52 -17.98 -1.54 -8.99
N ARG A 53 -17.82 -2.87 -9.18
CA ARG A 53 -17.12 -3.71 -8.21
C ARG A 53 -15.63 -3.38 -8.13
N TRP A 54 -14.99 -3.14 -9.27
CA TRP A 54 -13.60 -2.74 -9.30
C TRP A 54 -13.39 -1.37 -8.66
N ALA A 55 -14.25 -0.38 -8.93
CA ALA A 55 -14.21 0.93 -8.31
C ALA A 55 -14.44 0.86 -6.79
N TYR A 56 -15.40 0.03 -6.35
CA TYR A 56 -15.64 -0.22 -4.92
C TYR A 56 -14.44 -0.88 -4.26
N GLY A 57 -13.91 -1.96 -4.84
CA GLY A 57 -12.74 -2.67 -4.34
C GLY A 57 -11.52 -1.76 -4.24
N SER A 58 -11.28 -0.95 -5.27
CA SER A 58 -10.20 0.04 -5.30
C SER A 58 -10.34 1.07 -4.17
N ARG A 59 -11.54 1.59 -3.93
CA ARG A 59 -11.80 2.56 -2.84
C ARG A 59 -11.57 1.95 -1.46
N VAL A 60 -12.07 0.75 -1.22
CA VAL A 60 -11.89 0.05 0.07
C VAL A 60 -10.42 -0.29 0.29
N ALA A 61 -9.71 -0.72 -0.78
CA ALA A 61 -8.27 -0.97 -0.73
C ALA A 61 -7.48 0.30 -0.42
N GLU A 62 -7.85 1.44 -1.00
CA GLU A 62 -7.25 2.74 -0.69
C GLU A 62 -7.43 3.13 0.78
N GLN A 63 -8.65 3.02 1.31
CA GLN A 63 -8.95 3.30 2.71
C GLN A 63 -8.14 2.40 3.65
N ALA A 64 -8.14 1.08 3.42
CA ALA A 64 -7.34 0.14 4.20
C ALA A 64 -5.83 0.44 4.09
N GLY A 65 -5.37 0.90 2.93
CA GLY A 65 -4.00 1.33 2.71
C GLY A 65 -3.61 2.54 3.56
N GLN A 66 -4.49 3.54 3.67
CA GLN A 66 -4.30 4.72 4.52
C GLN A 66 -4.26 4.35 6.00
N GLU A 67 -5.19 3.51 6.46
CA GLU A 67 -5.19 3.01 7.84
C GLU A 67 -3.92 2.23 8.17
N ARG A 68 -3.46 1.38 7.25
CA ARG A 68 -2.21 0.63 7.38
C ARG A 68 -1.00 1.55 7.52
N ILE A 69 -0.93 2.63 6.72
CA ILE A 69 0.16 3.62 6.80
C ILE A 69 0.12 4.32 8.16
N ALA A 70 -1.06 4.77 8.61
CA ALA A 70 -1.20 5.41 9.91
C ALA A 70 -0.85 4.47 11.08
N ALA A 71 -1.16 3.18 10.98
CA ALA A 71 -0.74 2.18 11.96
C ALA A 71 0.78 1.94 11.94
N TRP A 72 1.40 1.90 10.75
CA TRP A 72 2.85 1.80 10.61
C TRP A 72 3.58 2.97 11.27
N ASP A 73 3.09 4.19 11.09
CA ASP A 73 3.68 5.39 11.68
C ASP A 73 3.65 5.32 13.22
N ARG A 74 2.53 4.88 13.79
CA ARG A 74 2.40 4.67 15.24
C ARG A 74 3.38 3.60 15.74
N VAL A 75 3.55 2.49 15.01
CA VAL A 75 4.52 1.43 15.33
C VAL A 75 5.95 1.95 15.29
N LEU A 76 6.30 2.76 14.28
CA LEU A 76 7.63 3.35 14.17
C LEU A 76 7.95 4.27 15.34
N VAL A 77 7.03 5.16 15.70
CA VAL A 77 7.20 6.08 16.83
C VAL A 77 7.31 5.29 18.14
N ALA A 78 6.44 4.32 18.37
CA ALA A 78 6.47 3.49 19.58
C ALA A 78 7.78 2.68 19.71
N ARG A 79 8.38 2.25 18.60
CA ARG A 79 9.59 1.43 18.59
C ARG A 79 10.90 2.21 18.62
N TYR A 80 10.96 3.33 17.90
CA TYR A 80 12.20 4.04 17.60
C TYR A 80 12.23 5.48 18.11
N GLY A 81 11.10 5.99 18.61
CA GLY A 81 10.92 7.41 18.93
C GLY A 81 10.70 8.27 17.68
N GLU A 82 10.20 9.50 17.90
CA GLU A 82 9.74 10.39 16.82
C GLU A 82 10.83 10.72 15.79
N THR A 83 12.03 11.09 16.24
CA THR A 83 13.13 11.50 15.34
C THR A 83 13.52 10.37 14.39
N ARG A 84 13.72 9.17 14.92
CA ARG A 84 14.15 8.03 14.11
C ARG A 84 13.01 7.50 13.24
N ALA A 85 11.77 7.57 13.69
CA ALA A 85 10.59 7.26 12.87
C ALA A 85 10.50 8.18 11.64
N ALA A 86 10.69 9.49 11.84
CA ALA A 86 10.67 10.48 10.76
C ALA A 86 11.78 10.23 9.73
N GLU A 87 12.99 9.87 10.16
CA GLU A 87 14.10 9.49 9.26
C GLU A 87 13.74 8.27 8.40
N ILE A 88 13.17 7.23 9.02
CA ILE A 88 12.75 6.01 8.32
C ILE A 88 11.67 6.34 7.27
N GLN A 89 10.69 7.17 7.63
CA GLN A 89 9.63 7.61 6.72
C GLN A 89 10.18 8.43 5.55
N ALA A 90 11.07 9.38 5.82
CA ALA A 90 11.71 10.20 4.79
C ALA A 90 12.50 9.34 3.80
N GLN A 91 13.27 8.36 4.31
CA GLN A 91 14.00 7.44 3.46
C GLN A 91 13.08 6.56 2.61
N ALA A 92 12.00 6.04 3.20
CA ALA A 92 11.01 5.25 2.47
C ALA A 92 10.38 6.06 1.32
N LYS A 93 10.03 7.32 1.57
CA LYS A 93 9.51 8.24 0.55
C LYS A 93 10.52 8.48 -0.57
N ALA A 94 11.77 8.76 -0.23
CA ALA A 94 12.83 8.98 -1.22
C ALA A 94 13.04 7.74 -2.11
N ASN A 95 13.00 6.53 -1.54
CA ASN A 95 13.12 5.28 -2.30
C ASN A 95 11.98 5.10 -3.32
N VAL A 96 10.74 5.43 -2.91
CA VAL A 96 9.57 5.36 -3.78
C VAL A 96 9.68 6.36 -4.93
N GLU A 97 10.07 7.60 -4.65
CA GLU A 97 10.26 8.65 -5.66
C GLU A 97 11.34 8.26 -6.67
N GLN A 98 12.48 7.74 -6.20
CA GLN A 98 13.55 7.25 -7.06
C GLN A 98 13.06 6.11 -7.97
N ARG A 99 12.28 5.17 -7.43
CA ARG A 99 11.74 4.05 -8.22
C ARG A 99 10.73 4.52 -9.26
N LEU A 100 9.86 5.46 -8.90
CA LEU A 100 8.89 6.04 -9.84
C LEU A 100 9.59 6.79 -10.98
N GLU A 101 10.66 7.51 -10.68
CA GLU A 101 11.48 8.21 -11.68
C GLU A 101 12.17 7.21 -12.62
N GLN A 102 12.72 6.12 -12.10
CA GLN A 102 13.27 5.05 -12.92
C GLN A 102 12.22 4.47 -13.87
N ILE A 103 11.02 4.15 -13.37
CA ILE A 103 9.91 3.62 -14.19
C ILE A 103 9.51 4.61 -15.29
N ARG A 104 9.50 5.92 -15.00
CA ARG A 104 9.20 6.95 -16.02
C ARG A 104 10.22 6.93 -17.15
N ARG A 105 11.51 6.87 -16.82
CA ARG A 105 12.61 6.82 -17.81
C ARG A 105 12.53 5.56 -18.67
N GLU A 106 12.31 4.40 -18.05
CA GLU A 106 12.15 3.13 -18.76
C GLU A 106 10.97 3.18 -19.74
N ARG A 107 9.83 3.76 -19.34
CA ARG A 107 8.66 3.94 -20.21
C ARG A 107 8.90 4.93 -21.35
N GLN A 108 9.67 5.99 -21.13
CA GLN A 108 10.04 6.95 -22.18
C GLN A 108 10.96 6.30 -23.20
N GLY A 109 12.03 5.63 -22.77
CA GLY A 109 12.94 4.91 -23.66
C GLY A 109 12.24 3.83 -24.49
N ALA A 110 11.30 3.08 -23.89
CA ALA A 110 10.50 2.09 -24.62
C ALA A 110 9.58 2.70 -25.70
N ARG A 111 9.08 3.92 -25.48
CA ARG A 111 8.25 4.65 -26.46
C ARG A 111 9.08 5.18 -27.61
N ASP A 112 10.29 5.68 -27.33
CA ASP A 112 11.18 6.21 -28.36
C ASP A 112 11.67 5.09 -29.29
N VAL A 113 12.04 3.93 -28.74
CA VAL A 113 12.39 2.74 -29.54
C VAL A 113 11.22 2.25 -30.42
N ARG A 114 9.97 2.37 -29.95
CA ARG A 114 8.78 2.03 -30.74
C ARG A 114 8.47 3.03 -31.85
N ARG A 115 8.86 4.29 -31.71
CA ARG A 115 8.67 5.34 -32.73
C ARG A 115 9.77 5.35 -33.79
N SER A 116 10.93 4.78 -33.48
CA SER A 116 12.08 4.66 -34.40
C SER A 116 12.12 3.35 -35.19
N ARG A 117 11.09 2.50 -35.08
CA ARG A 117 10.85 1.32 -35.93
C ARG A 117 9.64 1.57 -36.81
#